data_AF-A0A1F4YDT4-F1
#
_entry.id   AF-A0A1F4YDT4-F1
#
_cell.length_a   1.000
_cell.length_b   1.000
_cell.length_c   1.000
_cell.angle_alpha   90.00
_cell.angle_beta   90.00
_cell.angle_gamma   90.00
#
_symmetry.space_group_name_H-M   'P 1'
#
loop_
_entity.id
_entity.type
_entity.pdbx_description
1 polymer ?
#
loop_
_entity_poly.entity_id
_entity_poly.type
_entity_poly.pdbx_seq_one_letter_code
_entity_poly.pdbx_strand_id
1 'polypeptide(L)'
;MVEALLGIQIIAVMFAAFMLYVAFVHRKQGNITRREFVYWLLVWVSFTYFALNPRILDPILARLFVTRAMDLLSIVAFMILAYLGFQNHVGIKSLQRQIEEISRNIAYKNAKTKKRP
;
A
#
# COMPACT_ATOMS: atom_id res chain seq x y z
N MET A 1 30.81 -9.83 12.23
CA MET A 1 30.02 -8.62 11.88
C MET A 1 29.52 -8.58 10.43
N VAL A 2 29.95 -9.47 9.52
CA VAL A 2 29.45 -9.51 8.12
C VAL A 2 28.23 -10.44 7.95
N GLU A 3 28.10 -11.48 8.78
CA GLU A 3 27.01 -12.47 8.64
C GLU A 3 25.61 -11.94 8.99
N ALA A 4 25.52 -11.00 9.95
CA ALA A 4 24.23 -10.38 10.31
C ALA A 4 23.67 -9.45 9.21
N LEU A 5 24.54 -8.88 8.36
CA LEU A 5 24.10 -8.05 7.22
C LEU A 5 23.53 -8.91 6.08
N LEU A 6 24.09 -10.09 5.83
CA LEU A 6 23.64 -10.99 4.76
C LEU A 6 22.22 -11.50 5.01
N GLY A 7 21.89 -11.88 6.25
CA GLY A 7 20.56 -12.39 6.59
C GLY A 7 19.45 -11.36 6.35
N ILE A 8 19.66 -10.12 6.79
CA ILE A 8 18.68 -9.04 6.61
C ILE A 8 18.57 -8.64 5.14
N GLN A 9 19.67 -8.61 4.39
CA GLN A 9 19.62 -8.36 2.95
C GLN A 9 18.87 -9.44 2.18
N ILE A 10 19.08 -10.72 2.51
CA ILE A 10 18.34 -11.85 1.91
C ILE A 10 16.83 -11.72 2.19
N ILE A 11 16.45 -11.42 3.43
CA ILE A 11 15.05 -11.21 3.79
C ILE A 11 14.47 -10.00 3.06
N ALA A 12 15.21 -8.90 2.95
CA ALA A 12 14.77 -7.69 2.25
C ALA A 12 14.59 -7.94 0.74
N VAL A 13 15.50 -8.69 0.11
CA VAL A 13 15.40 -9.05 -1.31
C VAL A 13 14.24 -10.02 -1.55
N MET A 14 14.06 -11.03 -0.71
CA MET A 14 12.89 -11.92 -0.76
C MET A 14 11.59 -11.15 -0.59
N PHE A 15 11.55 -10.20 0.35
CA PHE A 15 10.37 -9.38 0.59
C PHE A 15 10.06 -8.47 -0.60
N ALA A 16 11.09 -7.85 -1.20
CA ALA A 16 10.94 -7.05 -2.41
C ALA A 16 10.43 -7.89 -3.60
N ALA A 17 10.97 -9.11 -3.79
CA ALA A 17 10.50 -10.03 -4.83
C ALA A 17 9.05 -10.47 -4.61
N PHE A 18 8.69 -10.79 -3.35
CA PHE A 18 7.32 -11.10 -2.97
C PHE A 18 6.37 -9.93 -3.25
N MET A 19 6.79 -8.71 -2.92
CA MET A 19 5.98 -7.52 -3.14
C MET A 19 5.83 -7.14 -4.62
N LEU A 20 6.88 -7.35 -5.43
CA LEU A 20 6.79 -7.26 -6.89
C LEU A 20 5.79 -8.28 -7.46
N TYR A 21 5.79 -9.51 -6.93
CA TYR A 21 4.81 -10.52 -7.31
C TYR A 21 3.39 -10.11 -6.91
N VAL A 22 3.18 -9.58 -5.71
CA VAL A 22 1.88 -9.07 -5.26
C VAL A 22 1.39 -7.93 -6.16
N ALA A 23 2.26 -6.99 -6.54
CA ALA A 23 1.94 -5.92 -7.47
C ALA A 23 1.55 -6.45 -8.86
N PHE A 24 2.22 -7.53 -9.33
CA PHE A 24 1.89 -8.19 -10.58
C PHE A 24 0.54 -8.94 -10.51
N VAL A 25 0.24 -9.61 -9.40
CA VAL A 25 -1.06 -10.27 -9.18
C VAL A 25 -2.20 -9.26 -9.16
N HIS A 26 -2.03 -8.13 -8.47
CA HIS A 26 -3.04 -7.06 -8.46
C HIS A 26 -3.24 -6.42 -9.83
N ARG A 27 -2.17 -6.31 -10.65
CA ARG A 27 -2.29 -5.90 -12.05
C ARG A 27 -3.11 -6.90 -12.88
N LYS A 28 -2.91 -8.21 -12.65
CA LYS A 28 -3.63 -9.27 -13.38
C LYS A 28 -5.13 -9.32 -13.01
N GLN A 29 -5.50 -8.91 -11.80
CA GLN A 29 -6.90 -8.84 -11.37
C GLN A 29 -7.68 -7.65 -11.95
N GLY A 30 -7.06 -6.75 -12.72
CA GLY A 30 -7.75 -5.65 -13.41
C GLY A 30 -8.28 -4.53 -12.50
N ASN A 31 -8.08 -4.63 -11.19
CA ASN A 31 -8.53 -3.65 -10.19
C ASN A 31 -7.63 -2.40 -10.07
N ILE A 32 -6.49 -2.36 -10.77
CA ILE A 32 -5.47 -1.32 -10.63
C ILE A 32 -5.18 -0.68 -11.99
N THR A 33 -5.21 0.65 -12.03
CA THR A 33 -4.91 1.43 -13.23
C THR A 33 -3.42 1.35 -13.56
N ARG A 34 -3.04 1.41 -14.84
CA ARG A 34 -1.63 1.34 -15.29
C ARG A 34 -0.67 2.28 -14.53
N ARG A 35 -1.18 3.43 -14.04
CA ARG A 35 -0.44 4.41 -13.24
C ARG A 35 -0.09 3.90 -11.83
N GLU A 36 -1.03 3.26 -11.15
CA GLU A 36 -0.83 2.72 -9.80
C GLU A 36 0.16 1.56 -9.79
N PHE A 37 0.18 0.74 -10.86
CA PHE A 37 1.21 -0.28 -11.02
C PHE A 37 2.62 0.32 -11.14
N VAL A 38 2.78 1.39 -11.94
CA VAL A 38 4.07 2.09 -12.08
C VAL A 38 4.50 2.73 -10.76
N TYR A 39 3.55 3.32 -10.02
CA TYR A 39 3.82 3.86 -8.69
C TYR A 39 4.33 2.78 -7.74
N TRP A 40 3.64 1.64 -7.66
CA TRP A 40 4.09 0.51 -6.82
C TRP A 40 5.45 -0.02 -7.23
N LEU A 41 5.71 -0.14 -8.53
CA LEU A 41 7.00 -0.60 -9.04
C LEU A 41 8.13 0.37 -8.65
N LEU A 42 7.92 1.69 -8.76
CA LEU A 42 8.88 2.70 -8.32
C LEU A 42 9.14 2.66 -6.81
N VAL A 43 8.10 2.46 -6.00
CA VAL A 43 8.22 2.33 -4.54
C VAL A 43 9.09 1.12 -4.18
N TRP A 44 8.81 -0.05 -4.77
CA TRP A 44 9.58 -1.26 -4.49
C TRP A 44 11.02 -1.20 -4.98
N VAL A 45 11.25 -0.66 -6.18
CA VAL A 45 12.61 -0.46 -6.72
C VAL A 45 13.41 0.51 -5.85
N SER A 46 12.78 1.63 -5.44
CA SER A 46 13.41 2.59 -4.52
C SER A 46 13.74 1.93 -3.18
N PHE A 47 12.81 1.15 -2.62
CA PHE A 47 13.02 0.44 -1.36
C PHE A 47 14.20 -0.54 -1.44
N THR A 48 14.28 -1.36 -2.50
CA THR A 48 15.43 -2.26 -2.72
C THR A 48 16.74 -1.49 -2.84
N TYR A 49 16.74 -0.35 -3.54
CA TYR A 49 17.92 0.49 -3.69
C TYR A 49 18.42 1.05 -2.35
N PHE A 50 17.52 1.60 -1.53
CA PHE A 50 17.85 2.10 -0.19
C PHE A 50 18.27 0.99 0.78
N ALA A 51 17.67 -0.20 0.68
CA ALA A 51 18.03 -1.35 1.50
C ALA A 51 19.45 -1.89 1.19
N LEU A 52 19.87 -1.83 -0.07
CA LEU A 52 21.22 -2.26 -0.48
C LEU A 52 22.30 -1.24 -0.11
N ASN A 53 21.96 0.06 -0.07
CA ASN A 53 22.93 1.11 0.20
C ASN A 53 22.44 2.09 1.29
N PRO A 54 22.54 1.72 2.58
CA PRO A 54 22.06 2.54 3.68
C PRO A 54 22.86 3.84 3.86
N ARG A 55 24.06 3.96 3.27
CA ARG A 55 24.90 5.17 3.35
C ARG A 55 24.24 6.42 2.76
N ILE A 56 23.29 6.24 1.84
CA ILE A 56 22.56 7.35 1.21
C ILE A 56 21.65 8.05 2.23
N LEU A 57 21.23 7.32 3.27
CA LEU A 57 20.36 7.84 4.32
C LEU A 57 21.16 8.55 5.43
N ASP A 58 22.48 8.37 5.53
CA ASP A 58 23.35 8.99 6.55
C ASP A 58 23.14 10.51 6.75
N PRO A 59 23.07 11.37 5.71
CA PRO A 59 22.82 12.80 5.90
C PRO A 59 21.42 13.12 6.46
N ILE A 60 20.45 12.24 6.23
CA ILE A 60 19.09 12.36 6.77
C ILE A 60 19.07 11.89 8.21
N LEU A 61 19.75 10.79 8.53
CA LEU A 61 19.91 10.26 9.89
C LEU A 61 20.58 11.27 10.82
N ALA A 62 21.64 11.94 10.35
CA ALA A 62 22.35 12.95 11.11
C ALA A 62 21.47 14.15 11.51
N ARG A 63 20.47 14.50 10.69
CA ARG A 63 19.48 15.54 11.01
C ARG A 63 18.35 15.07 11.92
N LEU A 64 17.96 13.80 11.80
CA LEU A 64 16.86 13.23 12.57
C LEU A 64 17.27 12.61 13.92
N PHE A 65 18.56 12.60 14.28
CA PHE A 65 19.09 11.94 15.48
C PHE A 65 18.74 10.43 15.57
N VAL A 66 18.43 9.80 14.43
CA VAL A 66 18.10 8.37 14.37
C VAL A 66 19.41 7.60 14.18
N THR A 67 19.69 6.66 15.08
CA THR A 67 20.97 5.92 15.11
C THR A 67 21.06 4.84 14.03
N ARG A 68 19.94 4.43 13.43
CA ARG A 68 19.86 3.28 12.50
C ARG A 68 18.90 3.52 11.34
N ALA A 69 19.37 3.29 10.11
CA ALA A 69 18.58 3.56 8.89
C ALA A 69 17.29 2.73 8.83
N MET A 70 17.32 1.53 9.40
CA MET A 70 16.16 0.64 9.49
C MET A 70 15.03 1.20 10.37
N ASP A 71 15.35 1.96 11.42
CA ASP A 71 14.33 2.53 12.31
C ASP A 71 13.55 3.63 11.58
N LEU A 72 14.27 4.51 10.88
CA LEU A 72 13.68 5.55 10.04
C LEU A 72 12.80 4.96 8.92
N LEU A 73 13.30 3.92 8.23
CA LEU A 73 12.52 3.21 7.20
C LEU A 73 11.25 2.57 7.79
N SER A 74 11.33 2.01 9.00
CA SER A 74 10.19 1.40 9.67
C SER A 74 9.12 2.44 10.03
N ILE A 75 9.52 3.59 10.59
CA ILE A 75 8.61 4.69 10.91
C ILE A 75 7.91 5.20 9.65
N VAL A 76 8.66 5.44 8.57
CA VAL A 76 8.09 5.88 7.30
C VAL A 76 7.13 4.83 6.73
N ALA A 77 7.49 3.55 6.77
CA ALA A 77 6.61 2.47 6.34
C ALA A 77 5.31 2.43 7.15
N PHE A 78 5.39 2.57 8.48
CA PHE A 78 4.21 2.65 9.34
C PHE A 78 3.33 3.86 9.01
N MET A 79 3.91 5.03 8.77
CA MET A 79 3.16 6.23 8.36
C MET A 79 2.42 6.00 7.04
N ILE A 80 3.10 5.43 6.03
CA ILE A 80 2.50 5.13 4.73
C ILE A 80 1.38 4.09 4.89
N LEU A 81 1.62 3.02 5.64
CA LEU A 81 0.62 1.98 5.89
C LEU A 81 -0.61 2.54 6.61
N ALA A 82 -0.42 3.38 7.63
CA ALA A 82 -1.51 4.04 8.33
C ALA A 82 -2.32 4.93 7.39
N TYR A 83 -1.64 5.73 6.55
CA TYR A 83 -2.29 6.58 5.56
C TYR A 83 -3.09 5.78 4.53
N LEU A 84 -2.51 4.71 3.97
CA LEU A 84 -3.18 3.83 3.01
C LEU A 84 -4.36 3.09 3.67
N GLY A 85 -4.20 2.63 4.91
CA GLY A 85 -5.28 2.01 5.67
C GLY A 85 -6.44 2.96 5.90
N PHE A 86 -6.15 4.22 6.24
CA PHE A 86 -7.16 5.26 6.39
C PHE A 86 -7.87 5.55 5.07
N GLN A 87 -7.13 5.74 3.97
CA GLN A 87 -7.71 5.96 2.64
C GLN A 87 -8.60 4.80 2.20
N ASN A 88 -8.17 3.56 2.44
CA ASN A 88 -8.96 2.38 2.15
C ASN A 88 -10.26 2.36 2.98
N HIS A 89 -10.18 2.67 4.28
CA HIS A 89 -11.37 2.74 5.14
C HIS A 89 -12.39 3.79 4.64
N VAL A 90 -11.92 4.98 4.27
CA VAL A 90 -12.77 6.04 3.69
C VAL A 90 -13.38 5.58 2.37
N GLY A 91 -12.59 4.95 1.50
CA GLY A 91 -13.06 4.37 0.24
C GLY A 91 -14.16 3.34 0.45
N ILE A 92 -13.95 2.37 1.34
CA ILE A 92 -14.93 1.34 1.70
C ILE A 92 -16.23 1.97 2.23
N LYS A 93 -16.13 2.96 3.12
CA LYS A 93 -17.31 3.65 3.68
C LYS A 93 -18.11 4.39 2.60
N SER A 94 -17.43 4.98 1.62
CA SER A 94 -18.09 5.63 0.48
C SER A 94 -18.79 4.61 -0.43
N LEU A 95 -18.19 3.43 -0.62
CA LEU A 95 -18.76 2.36 -1.42
C LEU A 95 -20.00 1.76 -0.74
N GLN A 96 -19.93 1.55 0.58
CA GLN A 96 -21.07 1.10 1.38
C GLN A 96 -22.28 2.04 1.26
N ARG A 97 -22.06 3.36 1.34
CA ARG A 97 -23.13 4.37 1.17
C ARG A 97 -23.79 4.30 -0.21
N GLN A 98 -23.00 4.15 -1.28
CA GLN A 98 -23.52 4.03 -2.64
C GLN A 98 -24.38 2.76 -2.79
N ILE A 99 -23.92 1.63 -2.23
CA ILE A 99 -24.69 0.38 -2.24
C ILE A 99 -26.01 0.54 -1.46
N GLU A 100 -25.98 1.21 -0.30
CA GLU A 100 -27.18 1.50 0.49
C GLU A 100 -28.19 2.34 -0.30
N GLU A 101 -27.73 3.39 -0.97
CA GLU A 101 -28.58 4.23 -1.82
C GLU A 101 -29.18 3.47 -3.00
N ILE A 102 -28.40 2.63 -3.67
CA ILE A 102 -28.88 1.77 -4.76
C ILE A 102 -29.96 0.80 -4.23
N SER A 103 -29.70 0.10 -3.13
CA SER A 103 -30.65 -0.82 -2.51
C SER A 103 -31.95 -0.12 -2.12
N ARG A 104 -31.84 1.05 -1.49
CA ARG A 104 -32.99 1.89 -1.09
C ARG A 104 -33.81 2.34 -2.30
N ASN A 105 -33.17 2.78 -3.38
CA ASN A 105 -33.85 3.18 -4.61
C ASN A 105 -34.57 2.01 -5.28
N ILE A 106 -33.96 0.82 -5.30
CA ILE A 106 -34.58 -0.41 -5.81
C ILE A 106 -35.83 -0.75 -4.98
N ALA A 107 -35.75 -0.70 -3.65
CA ALA A 107 -36.86 -0.96 -2.75
C ALA A 107 -38.03 0.03 -2.97
N TYR A 108 -37.75 1.33 -3.06
CA TYR A 108 -38.77 2.34 -3.34
C TYR A 108 -39.43 2.16 -4.72
N LYS A 109 -38.65 1.81 -5.75
CA LYS A 109 -39.18 1.55 -7.09
C LYS A 109 -40.14 0.37 -7.05
N ASN A 110 -39.75 -0.75 -6.44
CA ASN A 110 -40.59 -1.95 -6.31
C ASN A 110 -41.86 -1.71 -5.50
N ALA A 111 -41.78 -0.92 -4.42
CA ALA A 111 -42.95 -0.54 -3.62
C ALA A 111 -43.95 0.31 -4.42
N LYS A 112 -43.48 1.21 -5.31
CA LYS A 112 -44.35 2.00 -6.19
C LYS A 112 -45.01 1.14 -7.28
N THR A 113 -44.31 0.17 -7.87
CA THR A 113 -44.89 -0.70 -8.91
C THR A 113 -45.99 -1.59 -8.37
N LYS A 114 -45.88 -2.07 -7.12
CA LYS A 114 -46.89 -2.92 -6.46
C LYS A 114 -48.15 -2.14 -6.03
N LYS A 115 -48.12 -0.81 -6.04
CA LYS A 115 -49.23 0.06 -5.60
C LYS A 115 -50.07 0.62 -6.75
N ARG A 116 -49.79 0.24 -8.01
CA ARG A 116 -50.69 0.51 -9.14
C ARG A 116 -51.72 -0.63 -9.21
N PRO A 117 -53.03 -0.35 -9.06
CA PRO A 117 -54.09 -1.35 -9.24
C PRO A 117 -54.13 -1.87 -10.66
#